data_AF-A0A7W7LDH7-F1
#
_entry.id   AF-A0A7W7LDH7-F1
#
_cell.length_a   1.000
_cell.length_b   1.000
_cell.length_c   1.000
_cell.angle_alpha   90.00
_cell.angle_beta   90.00
_cell.angle_gamma   90.00
#
_symmetry.space_group_name_H-M   'P 1'
#
loop_
_entity.id
_entity.type
_entity.pdbx_description
1 polymer ?
#
loop_
_entity_poly.entity_id
_entity_poly.type
_entity_poly.pdbx_seq_one_letter_code
_entity_poly.pdbx_strand_id
1 'polypeptide(L)'
;MTTGTNNPTLTGTGAWRCRPSDFGEHLELTADQNAALSARWEQARSDLGLLDDVMADVLRQTAEFGGTSREPEHRLKALQAFRVRSAGQLASRVPLGKITERVVDLNRYTLTFREEHLTEGVERAYALLREKGFELVPGSERDTWADPLHKALHTAWQWGDEGSPRKFEIQFHTPGSYWARSKNHDDYVRYRSSRYRRIGADGRDLPSRQEERAVVLQSERYHGIPVRDLESEVPPERKPEPPGADEAVRFWALYTNDHAWSRGRLPRTVFRRRRTPEHQDDTEFSPHGFWSVSRAMSRSRDARDDDPPHLVEISAEDAERLLQELRGLTGATGW
;
A
#
# COMPACT_ATOMS: atom_id res chain seq x y z
N MET A 1 18.83 10.86 46.98
CA MET A 1 18.57 11.64 45.75
C MET A 1 18.21 10.66 44.65
N THR A 2 16.93 10.32 44.56
CA THR A 2 16.36 9.41 43.57
C THR A 2 15.88 10.25 42.38
N THR A 3 16.55 10.13 41.26
CA THR A 3 16.14 10.72 39.98
C THR A 3 14.91 9.95 39.47
N GLY A 4 13.73 10.52 39.71
CA GLY A 4 12.48 10.04 39.14
C GLY A 4 12.50 10.16 37.63
N THR A 5 12.42 9.02 36.95
CA THR A 5 12.06 8.91 35.54
C THR A 5 10.61 9.39 35.38
N ASN A 6 10.45 10.69 35.13
CA ASN A 6 9.18 11.26 34.70
C ASN A 6 8.77 10.61 33.39
N ASN A 7 7.87 9.64 33.49
CA ASN A 7 7.11 9.09 32.38
C ASN A 7 6.18 10.23 31.89
N PRO A 8 6.39 10.84 30.71
CA PRO A 8 5.50 11.88 30.25
C PRO A 8 4.11 11.27 30.08
N THR A 9 3.11 11.87 30.73
CA THR A 9 1.70 11.49 30.68
C THR A 9 1.29 11.26 29.23
N LEU A 10 1.03 10.00 28.86
CA LEU A 10 0.80 9.59 27.47
C LEU A 10 -0.39 10.33 26.81
N THR A 11 -1.28 10.92 27.61
CA THR A 11 -2.48 11.68 27.22
C THR A 11 -2.34 13.20 27.29
N GLY A 12 -1.14 13.75 27.51
CA GLY A 12 -0.95 15.20 27.62
C GLY A 12 -1.49 15.96 26.41
N THR A 13 -2.30 17.00 26.64
CA THR A 13 -2.90 17.88 25.63
C THR A 13 -2.07 19.13 25.32
N GLY A 14 -0.94 19.32 26.00
CA GLY A 14 0.00 20.40 25.71
C GLY A 14 0.70 20.22 24.35
N ALA A 15 1.57 21.17 23.98
CA ALA A 15 2.40 21.02 22.78
C ALA A 15 3.21 19.71 22.84
N TRP A 16 3.37 19.05 21.69
CA TRP A 16 4.10 17.79 21.59
C TRP A 16 5.30 17.94 20.66
N ARG A 17 6.42 17.34 21.04
CA ARG A 17 7.65 17.31 20.25
C ARG A 17 8.19 15.89 20.19
N CYS A 18 8.51 15.43 19.00
CA CYS A 18 9.17 14.16 18.79
C CYS A 18 10.59 14.19 19.38
N ARG A 19 11.03 13.11 20.05
CA ARG A 19 12.45 12.97 20.40
C ARG A 19 13.24 12.70 19.12
N PRO A 20 14.39 13.37 18.88
CA PRO A 20 15.18 13.20 17.64
C PRO A 20 15.63 11.75 17.39
N SER A 21 15.82 10.97 18.46
CA SER A 21 16.24 9.56 18.40
C SER A 21 15.23 8.62 17.73
N ASP A 22 13.96 9.00 17.67
CA ASP A 22 12.90 8.06 17.35
C ASP A 22 12.57 8.05 15.85
N PHE A 23 12.71 9.19 15.15
CA PHE A 23 12.26 9.34 13.76
C PHE A 23 13.10 10.28 12.86
N GLY A 24 14.23 10.83 13.34
CA GLY A 24 15.20 11.55 12.49
C GLY A 24 14.83 12.97 12.06
N GLU A 25 13.61 13.44 12.32
CA GLU A 25 13.15 14.82 12.04
C GLU A 25 12.61 15.52 13.30
N HIS A 26 12.75 16.84 13.36
CA HIS A 26 12.12 17.68 14.38
C HIS A 26 10.64 17.86 14.07
N LEU A 27 9.82 16.87 14.44
CA LEU A 27 8.37 16.92 14.29
C LEU A 27 7.71 17.49 15.56
N GLU A 28 6.82 18.46 15.37
CA GLU A 28 6.13 19.17 16.44
C GLU A 28 4.62 19.29 16.17
N LEU A 29 3.86 19.39 17.25
CA LEU A 29 2.43 19.70 17.24
C LEU A 29 2.18 20.84 18.22
N THR A 30 1.36 21.81 17.82
CA THR A 30 0.82 22.81 18.74
C THR A 30 -0.08 22.12 19.78
N ALA A 31 -0.40 22.82 20.88
CA ALA A 31 -1.32 22.30 21.89
C ALA A 31 -2.67 21.92 21.29
N ASP A 32 -3.26 22.79 20.47
CA ASP A 32 -4.55 22.54 19.82
C ASP A 32 -4.52 21.34 18.86
N GLN A 33 -3.44 21.21 18.08
CA GLN A 33 -3.24 20.07 17.20
C GLN A 33 -3.13 18.76 17.99
N ASN A 34 -2.33 18.77 19.05
CA ASN A 34 -2.16 17.59 19.88
C ASN A 34 -3.45 17.22 20.65
N ALA A 35 -4.19 18.22 21.14
CA ALA A 35 -5.48 18.01 21.80
C ALA A 35 -6.49 17.35 20.85
N ALA A 36 -6.63 17.86 19.62
CA ALA A 36 -7.53 17.30 18.61
C ALA A 36 -7.15 15.85 18.22
N LEU A 37 -5.86 15.58 18.00
CA LEU A 37 -5.38 14.23 17.67
C LEU A 37 -5.58 13.26 18.86
N SER A 38 -5.35 13.73 20.09
CA SER A 38 -5.57 12.93 21.29
C SER A 38 -7.05 12.62 21.49
N ALA A 39 -7.95 13.58 21.25
CA ALA A 39 -9.39 13.36 21.28
C ALA A 39 -9.84 12.34 20.21
N ARG A 40 -9.33 12.45 18.98
CA ARG A 40 -9.64 11.48 17.90
C ARG A 40 -9.16 10.07 18.23
N TRP A 41 -8.00 9.95 18.87
CA TRP A 41 -7.45 8.67 19.34
C TRP A 41 -8.26 8.10 20.51
N GLU A 42 -8.68 8.95 21.45
CA GLU A 42 -9.51 8.54 22.59
C GLU A 42 -10.87 8.02 22.13
N GLN A 43 -11.47 8.64 21.11
CA GLN A 43 -12.67 8.12 20.45
C GLN A 43 -12.45 6.70 19.92
N ALA A 44 -11.37 6.48 19.16
CA ALA A 44 -10.99 5.17 18.65
C ALA A 44 -10.74 4.14 19.78
N ARG A 45 -10.17 4.58 20.91
CA ARG A 45 -10.01 3.73 22.09
C ARG A 45 -11.36 3.33 22.70
N SER A 46 -12.29 4.27 22.80
CA SER A 46 -13.63 4.02 23.34
C SER A 46 -14.46 3.06 22.47
N ASP A 47 -14.18 3.03 21.17
CA ASP A 47 -14.85 2.16 20.20
C ASP A 47 -14.36 0.70 20.25
N LEU A 48 -13.27 0.40 20.97
CA LEU A 48 -12.65 -0.94 20.97
C LEU A 48 -13.59 -2.06 21.44
N GLY A 49 -14.40 -1.83 22.46
CA GLY A 49 -15.30 -2.87 22.98
C GLY A 49 -16.30 -3.34 21.93
N LEU A 50 -16.96 -2.39 21.26
CA LEU A 50 -17.88 -2.67 20.16
C LEU A 50 -17.19 -3.44 19.04
N LEU A 51 -16.04 -2.95 18.58
CA LEU A 51 -15.33 -3.55 17.46
C LEU A 51 -14.79 -4.95 17.81
N ASP A 52 -14.29 -5.15 19.03
CA ASP A 52 -13.81 -6.46 19.48
C ASP A 52 -14.95 -7.49 19.51
N ASP A 53 -16.14 -7.11 19.99
CA ASP A 53 -17.32 -7.98 19.97
C ASP A 53 -17.77 -8.33 18.54
N VAL A 54 -17.76 -7.34 17.65
CA VAL A 54 -18.10 -7.53 16.22
C VAL A 54 -17.10 -8.47 15.56
N MET A 55 -15.79 -8.24 15.74
CA MET A 55 -14.76 -9.10 15.16
C MET A 55 -14.80 -10.52 15.72
N ALA A 56 -15.07 -10.67 17.02
CA ALA A 56 -15.24 -11.99 17.64
C ALA A 56 -16.40 -12.77 17.01
N ASP A 57 -17.53 -12.09 16.75
CA ASP A 57 -18.65 -12.72 16.05
C ASP A 57 -18.33 -13.05 14.58
N VAL A 58 -17.69 -12.12 13.85
CA VAL A 58 -17.24 -12.38 12.47
C VAL A 58 -16.35 -13.62 12.41
N LEU A 59 -15.38 -13.74 13.31
CA LEU A 59 -14.48 -14.89 13.38
C LEU A 59 -15.20 -16.18 13.73
N ARG A 60 -16.14 -16.14 14.68
CA ARG A 60 -16.97 -17.30 15.02
C ARG A 60 -17.78 -17.79 13.82
N GLN A 61 -18.37 -16.86 13.06
CA GLN A 61 -19.22 -17.17 11.90
C GLN A 61 -18.43 -17.47 10.61
N THR A 62 -17.12 -17.26 10.61
CA THR A 62 -16.22 -17.60 9.49
C THR A 62 -15.21 -18.68 9.86
N ALA A 63 -15.44 -19.37 10.98
CA ALA A 63 -14.57 -20.43 11.48
C ALA A 63 -14.44 -21.60 10.48
N GLU A 64 -15.49 -21.90 9.71
CA GLU A 64 -15.46 -22.95 8.67
C GLU A 64 -14.43 -22.65 7.56
N PHE A 65 -14.20 -21.37 7.25
CA PHE A 65 -13.16 -20.89 6.31
C PHE A 65 -11.78 -20.79 6.96
N GLY A 66 -11.65 -21.20 8.23
CA GLY A 66 -10.42 -21.09 9.02
C GLY A 66 -10.10 -19.68 9.52
N GLY A 67 -11.13 -18.84 9.70
CA GLY A 67 -11.00 -17.48 10.21
C GLY A 67 -10.29 -17.42 11.56
N THR A 68 -9.18 -16.67 11.63
CA THR A 68 -8.46 -16.38 12.88
C THR A 68 -7.99 -14.94 12.95
N SER A 69 -7.99 -14.34 14.15
CA SER A 69 -7.42 -13.01 14.40
C SER A 69 -5.91 -13.10 14.63
N ARG A 70 -5.18 -12.05 14.23
CA ARG A 70 -3.76 -11.85 14.49
C ARG A 70 -3.49 -10.48 15.12
N GLU A 71 -2.43 -10.41 15.93
CA GLU A 71 -1.94 -9.17 16.56
C GLU A 71 -2.99 -8.42 17.40
N PRO A 72 -3.75 -9.07 18.30
CA PRO A 72 -4.75 -8.38 19.13
C PRO A 72 -4.17 -7.23 19.96
N GLU A 73 -2.90 -7.32 20.36
CA GLU A 73 -2.15 -6.26 21.07
C GLU A 73 -1.89 -5.00 20.21
N HIS A 74 -2.05 -5.10 18.89
CA HIS A 74 -1.77 -4.02 17.95
C HIS A 74 -3.04 -3.43 17.32
N ARG A 75 -4.22 -3.83 17.80
CA ARG A 75 -5.50 -3.40 17.25
C ARG A 75 -5.80 -1.92 17.42
N LEU A 76 -5.23 -1.26 18.43
CA LEU A 76 -5.22 0.20 18.56
C LEU A 76 -3.83 0.73 18.22
N LYS A 77 -3.74 1.63 17.25
CA LYS A 77 -2.50 2.31 16.88
C LYS A 77 -1.96 3.10 18.08
N ALA A 78 -0.67 2.95 18.40
CA ALA A 78 -0.06 3.71 19.48
C ALA A 78 -0.20 5.22 19.23
N LEU A 79 -0.58 5.98 20.27
CA LEU A 79 -0.80 7.43 20.17
C LEU A 79 0.46 8.17 19.69
N GLN A 80 1.66 7.75 20.12
CA GLN A 80 2.91 8.32 19.63
C GLN A 80 3.08 8.12 18.12
N ALA A 81 2.78 6.93 17.59
CA ALA A 81 2.85 6.67 16.15
C ALA A 81 1.83 7.51 15.36
N PHE A 82 0.64 7.73 15.93
CA PHE A 82 -0.35 8.62 15.33
C PHE A 82 0.11 10.08 15.32
N ARG A 83 0.69 10.58 16.42
CA ARG A 83 1.27 11.93 16.51
C ARG A 83 2.39 12.14 15.50
N VAL A 84 3.34 11.21 15.41
CA VAL A 84 4.46 11.27 14.45
C VAL A 84 3.95 11.34 13.02
N ARG A 85 3.04 10.43 12.63
CA ARG A 85 2.44 10.44 11.28
C ARG A 85 1.72 11.75 10.98
N SER A 86 0.93 12.24 11.93
CA SER A 86 0.14 13.47 11.77
C SER A 86 1.02 14.71 11.69
N ALA A 87 2.07 14.79 12.50
CA ALA A 87 3.04 15.87 12.47
C ALA A 87 3.77 15.95 11.12
N GLY A 88 4.17 14.80 10.55
CA GLY A 88 4.75 14.76 9.20
C GLY A 88 3.78 15.24 8.11
N GLN A 89 2.49 14.90 8.22
CA GLN A 89 1.45 15.38 7.31
C GLN A 89 1.18 16.89 7.46
N LEU A 90 1.15 17.40 8.70
CA LEU A 90 1.02 18.83 8.99
C LEU A 90 2.23 19.63 8.46
N ALA A 91 3.45 19.11 8.62
CA ALA A 91 4.66 19.68 8.03
C ALA A 91 4.57 19.72 6.49
N SER A 92 3.92 18.71 5.90
CA SER A 92 3.58 18.66 4.47
C SER A 92 2.32 19.48 4.09
N ARG A 93 1.85 20.37 4.98
CA ARG A 93 0.70 21.27 4.80
C ARG A 93 -0.65 20.58 4.57
N VAL A 94 -0.82 19.35 5.04
CA VAL A 94 -2.14 18.71 5.09
C VAL A 94 -2.94 19.31 6.24
N PRO A 95 -4.16 19.86 6.01
CA PRO A 95 -4.98 20.42 7.08
C PRO A 95 -5.35 19.37 8.14
N LEU A 96 -5.32 19.76 9.42
CA LEU A 96 -5.64 18.88 10.56
C LEU A 96 -6.97 18.15 10.40
N GLY A 97 -8.03 18.86 9.97
CA GLY A 97 -9.35 18.27 9.74
C GLY A 97 -9.30 17.10 8.75
N LYS A 98 -8.54 17.24 7.65
CA LYS A 98 -8.36 16.16 6.67
C LYS A 98 -7.58 14.98 7.24
N ILE A 99 -6.62 15.22 8.13
CA ILE A 99 -5.86 14.15 8.80
C ILE A 99 -6.80 13.33 9.68
N THR A 100 -7.62 14.00 10.51
CA THR A 100 -8.57 13.35 11.43
C THR A 100 -9.73 12.66 10.71
N GLU A 101 -10.13 13.17 9.55
CA GLU A 101 -11.21 12.62 8.71
C GLU A 101 -10.76 11.38 7.91
N ARG A 102 -9.52 11.40 7.39
CA ARG A 102 -8.98 10.34 6.51
C ARG A 102 -8.32 9.19 7.27
N VAL A 103 -8.04 9.34 8.56
CA VAL A 103 -7.42 8.26 9.33
C VAL A 103 -8.43 7.12 9.53
N VAL A 104 -8.09 5.96 8.98
CA VAL A 104 -8.88 4.73 9.07
C VAL A 104 -8.21 3.67 9.95
N ASP A 105 -6.90 3.77 10.16
CA ASP A 105 -6.06 2.73 10.78
C ASP A 105 -5.79 2.97 12.27
N LEU A 106 -6.66 3.71 12.96
CA LEU A 106 -6.58 3.83 14.42
C LEU A 106 -7.00 2.53 15.10
N ASN A 107 -8.17 2.02 14.74
CA ASN A 107 -8.58 0.64 15.02
C ASN A 107 -8.27 -0.19 13.77
N ARG A 108 -7.53 -1.28 13.94
CA ARG A 108 -7.09 -2.16 12.85
C ARG A 108 -7.16 -3.61 13.25
N TYR A 109 -7.69 -4.45 12.38
CA TYR A 109 -7.78 -5.89 12.60
C TYR A 109 -7.07 -6.63 11.48
N THR A 110 -6.40 -7.72 11.85
CA THR A 110 -5.77 -8.62 10.88
C THR A 110 -6.46 -9.96 10.98
N LEU A 111 -7.16 -10.36 9.92
CA LEU A 111 -7.86 -11.63 9.84
C LEU A 111 -7.11 -12.55 8.86
N THR A 112 -6.98 -13.81 9.23
CA THR A 112 -6.44 -14.84 8.34
C THR A 112 -7.48 -15.90 8.03
N PHE A 113 -7.58 -16.31 6.76
CA PHE A 113 -8.41 -17.41 6.25
C PHE A 113 -7.54 -18.46 5.57
N ARG A 114 -8.02 -19.71 5.51
CA ARG A 114 -7.32 -20.76 4.74
C ARG A 114 -7.14 -20.32 3.29
N GLU A 115 -6.07 -20.76 2.65
CA GLU A 115 -5.70 -20.30 1.31
C GLU A 115 -6.79 -20.61 0.29
N GLU A 116 -7.32 -21.82 0.36
CA GLU A 116 -8.43 -22.31 -0.46
C GLU A 116 -9.79 -21.68 -0.15
N HIS A 117 -9.90 -20.89 0.94
CA HIS A 117 -11.16 -20.25 1.35
C HIS A 117 -11.01 -18.75 1.63
N LEU A 118 -9.93 -18.13 1.14
CA LEU A 118 -9.69 -16.72 1.38
C LEU A 118 -10.86 -15.88 0.84
N THR A 119 -11.37 -16.24 -0.34
CA THR A 119 -12.44 -15.49 -0.98
C THR A 119 -13.75 -15.61 -0.23
N GLU A 120 -14.18 -16.83 0.04
CA GLU A 120 -15.44 -17.12 0.74
C GLU A 120 -15.41 -16.55 2.17
N GLY A 121 -14.26 -16.65 2.84
CA GLY A 121 -14.05 -16.05 4.16
C GLY A 121 -14.17 -14.52 4.16
N VAL A 122 -13.58 -13.86 3.16
CA VAL A 122 -13.68 -12.39 2.99
C VAL A 122 -15.11 -11.97 2.67
N GLU A 123 -15.77 -12.63 1.71
CA GLU A 123 -17.14 -12.32 1.32
C GLU A 123 -18.12 -12.53 2.48
N ARG A 124 -17.96 -13.61 3.24
CA ARG A 124 -18.76 -13.83 4.44
C ARG A 124 -18.49 -12.77 5.49
N ALA A 125 -17.24 -12.37 5.72
CA ALA A 125 -16.91 -11.27 6.63
C ALA A 125 -17.57 -9.96 6.19
N TYR A 126 -17.58 -9.64 4.90
CA TYR A 126 -18.24 -8.46 4.35
C TYR A 126 -19.74 -8.48 4.60
N ALA A 127 -20.40 -9.61 4.31
CA ALA A 127 -21.82 -9.78 4.55
C ALA A 127 -22.17 -9.55 6.03
N LEU A 128 -21.41 -10.16 6.94
CA LEU A 128 -21.60 -10.03 8.39
C LEU A 128 -21.39 -8.60 8.89
N LEU A 129 -20.43 -7.87 8.34
CA LEU A 129 -20.20 -6.46 8.67
C LEU A 129 -21.38 -5.58 8.23
N ARG A 130 -21.88 -5.80 7.01
CA ARG A 130 -23.05 -5.10 6.47
C ARG A 130 -24.32 -5.40 7.27
N GLU A 131 -24.55 -6.66 7.62
CA GLU A 131 -25.66 -7.09 8.50
C GLU A 131 -25.63 -6.38 9.87
N LYS A 132 -24.44 -5.98 10.33
CA LYS A 132 -24.23 -5.26 11.59
C LYS A 132 -24.26 -3.73 11.44
N GLY A 133 -24.58 -3.22 10.26
CA GLY A 133 -24.67 -1.78 9.99
C GLY A 133 -23.32 -1.10 9.74
N PHE A 134 -22.27 -1.86 9.42
CA PHE A 134 -21.01 -1.31 8.95
C PHE A 134 -21.01 -1.19 7.43
N GLU A 135 -20.50 -0.08 6.94
CA GLU A 135 -20.40 0.21 5.52
C GLU A 135 -18.95 0.19 5.07
N LEU A 136 -18.69 -0.32 3.88
CA LEU A 136 -17.37 -0.24 3.27
C LEU A 136 -17.11 1.22 2.86
N VAL A 137 -15.96 1.77 3.25
CA VAL A 137 -15.55 3.11 2.81
C VAL A 137 -15.29 3.05 1.29
N PRO A 138 -15.94 3.89 0.47
CA PRO A 138 -15.77 3.85 -0.98
C PRO A 138 -14.31 4.00 -1.40
N GLY A 139 -13.85 3.11 -2.29
CA GLY A 139 -12.48 3.10 -2.81
C GLY A 139 -11.40 2.74 -1.78
N SER A 140 -11.77 2.19 -0.63
CA SER A 140 -10.80 1.78 0.41
C SER A 140 -10.21 0.38 0.20
N GLU A 141 -10.81 -0.43 -0.68
CA GLU A 141 -10.30 -1.75 -1.01
C GLU A 141 -8.98 -1.64 -1.75
N ARG A 142 -7.95 -2.28 -1.20
CA ARG A 142 -6.65 -2.40 -1.85
C ARG A 142 -6.22 -3.86 -1.82
N ASP A 143 -6.34 -4.49 -2.98
CA ASP A 143 -5.76 -5.80 -3.24
C ASP A 143 -4.26 -5.64 -3.54
N THR A 144 -3.43 -6.35 -2.78
CA THR A 144 -1.97 -6.39 -2.95
C THR A 144 -1.46 -7.80 -3.28
N TRP A 145 -2.33 -8.73 -3.66
CA TRP A 145 -1.93 -10.10 -4.00
C TRP A 145 -0.96 -10.18 -5.20
N ALA A 146 -1.05 -9.22 -6.12
CA ALA A 146 -0.09 -9.06 -7.22
C ALA A 146 1.23 -8.40 -6.79
N ASP A 147 1.32 -7.80 -5.59
CA ASP A 147 2.57 -7.23 -5.08
C ASP A 147 3.50 -8.37 -4.63
N PRO A 148 4.70 -8.51 -5.23
CA PRO A 148 5.65 -9.56 -4.85
C PRO A 148 6.21 -9.40 -3.43
N LEU A 149 6.03 -8.22 -2.83
CA LEU A 149 6.57 -7.88 -1.53
C LEU A 149 5.52 -7.86 -0.42
N HIS A 150 4.23 -7.79 -0.72
CA HIS A 150 3.21 -7.73 0.33
C HIS A 150 1.88 -8.25 -0.18
N LYS A 151 1.45 -9.43 0.25
CA LYS A 151 0.18 -10.01 -0.17
C LYS A 151 -0.88 -9.88 0.92
N ALA A 152 -1.87 -9.04 0.70
CA ALA A 152 -3.04 -8.84 1.56
C ALA A 152 -4.19 -8.17 0.79
N LEU A 153 -5.40 -8.26 1.33
CA LEU A 153 -6.50 -7.36 0.97
C LEU A 153 -6.71 -6.38 2.13
N HIS A 154 -6.59 -5.08 1.87
CA HIS A 154 -6.86 -4.03 2.86
C HIS A 154 -8.22 -3.42 2.59
N THR A 155 -8.97 -3.13 3.65
CA THR A 155 -10.30 -2.56 3.57
C THR A 155 -10.49 -1.56 4.70
N ALA A 156 -11.24 -0.49 4.46
CA ALA A 156 -11.70 0.39 5.53
C ALA A 156 -13.21 0.34 5.62
N TRP A 157 -13.71 0.30 6.86
CA TRP A 157 -15.12 0.20 7.19
C TRP A 157 -15.52 1.38 8.06
N GLN A 158 -16.77 1.80 7.95
CA GLN A 158 -17.31 2.94 8.68
C GLN A 158 -18.67 2.65 9.31
N TRP A 159 -18.98 3.38 10.38
CA TRP A 159 -20.29 3.37 11.04
C TRP A 159 -20.54 4.68 11.79
N GLY A 160 -21.80 4.90 12.20
CA GLY A 160 -22.23 6.10 12.93
C GLY A 160 -22.74 7.22 12.01
N ASP A 161 -22.86 8.43 12.56
CA ASP A 161 -23.51 9.55 11.88
C ASP A 161 -22.71 10.04 10.66
N GLU A 162 -23.42 10.38 9.57
CA GLU A 162 -22.85 10.82 8.29
C GLU A 162 -21.90 12.03 8.42
N GLY A 163 -22.12 12.90 9.42
CA GLY A 163 -21.27 14.06 9.69
C GLY A 163 -19.98 13.75 10.48
N SER A 164 -19.88 12.57 11.09
CA SER A 164 -18.69 12.15 11.85
C SER A 164 -18.55 10.63 11.85
N PRO A 165 -18.38 10.01 10.67
CA PRO A 165 -18.30 8.56 10.57
C PRO A 165 -17.06 8.06 11.31
N ARG A 166 -17.27 7.07 12.17
CA ARG A 166 -16.18 6.31 12.79
C ARG A 166 -15.67 5.30 11.78
N LYS A 167 -14.36 5.06 11.77
CA LYS A 167 -13.69 4.23 10.75
C LYS A 167 -12.68 3.29 11.39
N PHE A 168 -12.54 2.10 10.80
CA PHE A 168 -11.54 1.11 11.17
C PHE A 168 -11.04 0.35 9.93
N GLU A 169 -9.87 -0.28 10.04
CA GLU A 169 -9.25 -1.06 8.97
C GLU A 169 -9.33 -2.56 9.24
N ILE A 170 -9.56 -3.36 8.20
CA ILE A 170 -9.37 -4.81 8.23
C ILE A 170 -8.38 -5.20 7.13
N GLN A 171 -7.34 -5.95 7.52
CA GLN A 171 -6.38 -6.59 6.63
C GLN A 171 -6.67 -8.09 6.58
N PHE A 172 -6.92 -8.61 5.39
CA PHE A 172 -7.15 -10.03 5.15
C PHE A 172 -5.91 -10.68 4.56
N HIS A 173 -5.56 -11.84 5.09
CA HIS A 173 -4.37 -12.59 4.75
C HIS A 173 -4.69 -14.10 4.66
N THR A 174 -3.85 -14.87 3.96
CA THR A 174 -3.67 -16.29 4.28
C THR A 174 -2.64 -16.46 5.41
N PRO A 175 -2.63 -17.59 6.16
CA PRO A 175 -1.58 -17.88 7.13
C PRO A 175 -0.16 -17.71 6.58
N GLY A 176 0.08 -18.15 5.34
CA GLY A 176 1.37 -18.00 4.65
C GLY A 176 1.72 -16.52 4.41
N SER A 177 0.80 -15.74 3.84
CA SER A 177 1.03 -14.32 3.58
C SER A 177 1.23 -13.48 4.85
N TYR A 178 0.54 -13.84 5.93
CA TYR A 178 0.70 -13.22 7.23
C TYR A 178 2.06 -13.59 7.85
N TRP A 179 2.44 -14.88 7.83
CA TRP A 179 3.75 -15.31 8.32
C TRP A 179 4.89 -14.59 7.59
N ALA A 180 4.81 -14.48 6.27
CA ALA A 180 5.79 -13.75 5.46
C ALA A 180 5.84 -12.26 5.87
N ARG A 181 4.70 -11.60 6.05
CA ARG A 181 4.62 -10.22 6.58
C ARG A 181 5.27 -10.10 7.95
N SER A 182 4.92 -10.96 8.91
CA SER A 182 5.42 -10.87 10.29
C SER A 182 6.93 -11.11 10.37
N LYS A 183 7.49 -12.00 9.56
CA LYS A 183 8.94 -12.24 9.50
C LYS A 183 9.71 -11.11 8.81
N ASN A 184 9.05 -10.35 7.94
CA ASN A 184 9.64 -9.25 7.17
C ASN A 184 9.32 -7.87 7.77
N HIS A 185 8.56 -7.77 8.87
CA HIS A 185 8.00 -6.50 9.32
C HIS A 185 9.06 -5.41 9.51
N ASP A 186 10.15 -5.73 10.22
CA ASP A 186 11.23 -4.78 10.49
C ASP A 186 12.00 -4.40 9.21
N ASP A 187 12.23 -5.35 8.31
CA ASP A 187 12.94 -5.13 7.05
C ASP A 187 12.09 -4.30 6.07
N TYR A 188 10.79 -4.55 6.03
CA TYR A 188 9.81 -3.80 5.24
C TYR A 188 9.63 -2.36 5.76
N VAL A 189 9.53 -2.17 7.08
CA VAL A 189 9.45 -0.83 7.69
C VAL A 189 10.73 -0.03 7.40
N ARG A 190 11.90 -0.67 7.44
CA ARG A 190 13.18 -0.03 7.06
C ARG A 190 13.19 0.35 5.57
N TYR A 191 12.82 -0.57 4.68
CA TYR A 191 12.73 -0.31 3.23
C TYR A 191 11.75 0.83 2.91
N ARG A 192 10.56 0.83 3.53
CA ARG A 192 9.52 1.84 3.27
C ARG A 192 9.89 3.21 3.87
N SER A 193 10.54 3.23 5.03
CA SER A 193 10.97 4.48 5.68
C SER A 193 12.20 5.11 5.00
N SER A 194 13.08 4.32 4.38
CA SER A 194 14.21 4.87 3.62
C SER A 194 13.78 5.52 2.31
N ARG A 195 12.73 4.99 1.66
CA ARG A 195 12.07 5.64 0.51
C ARG A 195 11.44 7.00 0.85
N TYR A 196 11.01 7.21 2.10
CA TYR A 196 10.53 8.51 2.58
C TYR A 196 11.67 9.48 2.92
N ARG A 197 12.88 8.98 3.21
CA ARG A 197 14.04 9.78 3.62
C ARG A 197 14.91 10.29 2.47
N ARG A 198 14.65 9.91 1.22
CA ARG A 198 15.48 10.28 0.05
C ARG A 198 14.70 11.03 -1.05
N ILE A 199 14.02 12.12 -0.69
CA ILE A 199 13.86 13.22 -1.65
C ILE A 199 15.07 14.14 -1.46
N GLY A 200 16.22 13.70 -1.98
CA GLY A 200 17.42 14.52 -2.13
C GLY A 200 17.36 15.32 -3.43
N ALA A 201 18.03 16.47 -3.46
CA ALA A 201 17.96 17.48 -4.53
C ALA A 201 18.48 17.04 -5.91
N ASP A 202 18.95 15.81 -6.09
CA ASP A 202 19.67 15.32 -7.27
C ASP A 202 18.98 14.15 -8.01
N GLY A 203 17.80 13.71 -7.57
CA GLY A 203 16.88 12.89 -8.38
C GLY A 203 17.38 11.51 -8.81
N ARG A 204 18.45 10.97 -8.21
CA ARG A 204 18.95 9.61 -8.47
C ARG A 204 18.87 8.76 -7.21
N ASP A 205 18.02 7.73 -7.26
CA ASP A 205 17.91 6.69 -6.23
C ASP A 205 18.73 5.45 -6.63
N LEU A 206 19.66 5.03 -5.78
CA LEU A 206 20.15 3.65 -5.76
C LEU A 206 19.80 3.09 -4.37
N PRO A 207 19.06 1.96 -4.28
CA PRO A 207 18.78 1.35 -2.99
C PRO A 207 20.08 0.90 -2.30
N SER A 208 20.13 1.00 -0.98
CA SER A 208 21.26 0.47 -0.22
C SER A 208 21.30 -1.07 -0.34
N ARG A 209 22.48 -1.71 -0.24
CA ARG A 209 22.60 -3.18 -0.23
C ARG A 209 21.70 -3.89 0.79
N GLN A 210 21.28 -3.20 1.87
CA GLN A 210 20.33 -3.72 2.85
C GLN A 210 18.88 -3.67 2.34
N GLU A 211 18.51 -2.64 1.57
CA GLU A 211 17.21 -2.53 0.90
C GLU A 211 17.05 -3.58 -0.19
N GLU A 212 18.11 -3.83 -0.98
CA GLU A 212 18.11 -4.91 -1.99
C GLU A 212 17.95 -6.29 -1.36
N ARG A 213 18.64 -6.55 -0.24
CA ARG A 213 18.49 -7.80 0.51
C ARG A 213 17.11 -7.96 1.13
N ALA A 214 16.52 -6.89 1.65
CA ALA A 214 15.15 -6.90 2.18
C ALA A 214 14.15 -7.26 1.07
N VAL A 215 14.29 -6.66 -0.13
CA VAL A 215 13.43 -6.95 -1.29
C VAL A 215 13.58 -8.40 -1.75
N VAL A 216 14.81 -8.92 -1.87
CA VAL A 216 15.05 -10.32 -2.27
C VAL A 216 14.48 -11.29 -1.24
N LEU A 217 14.79 -11.09 0.05
CA LEU A 217 14.30 -11.95 1.14
C LEU A 217 12.77 -11.92 1.25
N GLN A 218 12.17 -10.75 1.00
CA GLN A 218 10.73 -10.58 1.00
C GLN A 218 10.09 -11.28 -0.20
N SER A 219 10.63 -11.11 -1.40
CA SER A 219 10.18 -11.82 -2.60
C SER A 219 10.31 -13.35 -2.47
N GLU A 220 11.41 -13.86 -1.90
CA GLU A 220 11.61 -15.29 -1.64
C GLU A 220 10.53 -15.86 -0.72
N ARG A 221 10.19 -15.12 0.35
CA ARG A 221 9.15 -15.52 1.31
C ARG A 221 7.74 -15.50 0.72
N TYR A 222 7.51 -14.73 -0.35
CA TYR A 222 6.24 -14.69 -1.08
C TYR A 222 6.20 -15.57 -2.33
N HIS A 223 7.33 -16.13 -2.77
CA HIS A 223 7.47 -16.86 -4.04
C HIS A 223 6.58 -18.10 -4.16
N GLY A 224 6.21 -18.71 -3.03
CA GLY A 224 5.33 -19.90 -2.99
C GLY A 224 3.87 -19.60 -2.66
N ILE A 225 3.47 -18.33 -2.53
CA ILE A 225 2.10 -17.96 -2.19
C ILE A 225 1.33 -17.67 -3.50
N PRO A 226 0.27 -18.43 -3.82
CA PRO A 226 -0.51 -18.29 -5.04
C PRO A 226 -1.01 -16.85 -5.24
N VAL A 227 -1.09 -16.44 -6.51
CA VAL A 227 -1.84 -15.26 -6.91
C VAL A 227 -3.32 -15.61 -6.82
N ARG A 228 -4.12 -14.72 -6.22
CA ARG A 228 -5.56 -14.91 -6.09
C ARG A 228 -6.22 -14.58 -7.43
N ASP A 229 -7.03 -15.51 -7.97
CA ASP A 229 -8.03 -15.21 -8.99
C ASP A 229 -9.33 -14.82 -8.29
N LEU A 230 -9.59 -13.52 -8.25
CA LEU A 230 -10.88 -12.98 -7.85
C LEU A 230 -11.71 -12.71 -9.11
N GLU A 231 -12.53 -13.66 -9.53
CA GLU A 231 -13.74 -13.30 -10.27
C GLU A 231 -14.75 -12.81 -9.24
N SER A 232 -14.78 -11.50 -8.96
CA SER A 232 -15.77 -10.90 -8.06
C SER A 232 -17.15 -10.90 -8.72
N GLU A 233 -18.12 -11.61 -8.15
CA GLU A 233 -19.55 -11.42 -8.44
C GLU A 233 -20.03 -10.08 -7.86
N VAL A 234 -19.76 -9.00 -8.61
CA VAL A 234 -20.48 -7.72 -8.51
C VAL A 234 -21.75 -7.85 -9.37
N PRO A 235 -22.95 -7.44 -8.92
CA PRO A 235 -24.14 -7.39 -9.80
C PRO A 235 -23.76 -6.59 -11.05
N PRO A 236 -24.15 -7.02 -12.27
CA PRO A 236 -23.39 -6.74 -13.48
C PRO A 236 -23.32 -5.24 -13.79
N GLU A 237 -22.31 -4.56 -13.27
CA GLU A 237 -21.49 -3.75 -14.17
C GLU A 237 -20.81 -4.75 -15.09
N ARG A 238 -21.20 -4.65 -16.37
CA ARG A 238 -20.68 -5.38 -17.52
C ARG A 238 -19.42 -6.21 -17.20
N LYS A 239 -19.51 -7.53 -17.40
CA LYS A 239 -18.32 -8.32 -17.80
C LYS A 239 -17.49 -7.42 -18.71
N PRO A 240 -16.18 -7.21 -18.49
CA PRO A 240 -15.39 -6.54 -19.51
C PRO A 240 -15.60 -7.38 -20.77
N GLU A 241 -16.38 -6.82 -21.69
CA GLU A 241 -16.27 -7.24 -23.08
C GLU A 241 -14.76 -7.20 -23.37
N PRO A 242 -14.21 -8.18 -24.11
CA PRO A 242 -12.86 -8.05 -24.64
C PRO A 242 -12.75 -6.62 -25.17
N PRO A 243 -11.76 -5.83 -24.72
CA PRO A 243 -11.84 -4.38 -24.75
C PRO A 243 -12.40 -3.94 -26.09
N GLY A 244 -13.55 -3.28 -26.05
CA GLY A 244 -13.99 -2.47 -27.17
C GLY A 244 -12.80 -1.61 -27.57
N ALA A 245 -12.66 -1.36 -28.87
CA ALA A 245 -11.47 -0.82 -29.55
C ALA A 245 -10.83 0.48 -28.99
N ASP A 246 -11.28 1.00 -27.84
CA ASP A 246 -10.89 2.24 -27.19
C ASP A 246 -9.93 2.08 -25.98
N GLU A 247 -9.67 0.87 -25.44
CA GLU A 247 -8.61 0.68 -24.43
C GLU A 247 -7.25 0.42 -25.09
N ALA A 248 -6.64 1.50 -25.61
CA ALA A 248 -5.37 1.42 -26.31
C ALA A 248 -4.18 1.32 -25.34
N VAL A 249 -3.67 0.10 -25.11
CA VAL A 249 -2.34 -0.10 -24.51
C VAL A 249 -1.28 0.02 -25.61
N ARG A 250 -0.25 0.83 -25.36
CA ARG A 250 0.90 0.95 -26.25
C ARG A 250 2.18 0.58 -25.52
N PHE A 251 3.12 0.00 -26.24
CA PHE A 251 4.38 -0.49 -25.71
C PHE A 251 5.57 0.21 -26.38
N TRP A 252 6.65 0.38 -25.63
CA TRP A 252 7.91 0.92 -26.11
C TRP A 252 9.08 0.13 -25.53
N ALA A 253 10.11 -0.12 -26.35
CA ALA A 253 11.43 -0.49 -25.85
C ALA A 253 12.11 0.77 -25.27
N LEU A 254 12.49 0.69 -24.00
CA LEU A 254 13.11 1.79 -23.26
C LEU A 254 14.64 1.66 -23.27
N TYR A 255 15.31 2.60 -23.90
CA TYR A 255 16.77 2.74 -23.92
C TYR A 255 17.20 3.84 -22.96
N THR A 256 18.45 3.74 -22.47
CA THR A 256 19.02 4.76 -21.59
C THR A 256 18.99 6.15 -22.21
N ASN A 257 19.31 6.25 -23.50
CA ASN A 257 19.30 7.46 -24.31
C ASN A 257 19.38 7.11 -25.80
N ASP A 258 19.29 8.12 -26.65
CA ASP A 258 19.33 7.99 -28.12
C ASP A 258 20.65 7.38 -28.62
N HIS A 259 21.76 7.73 -27.96
CA HIS A 259 23.09 7.22 -28.29
C HIS A 259 23.24 5.72 -28.01
N ALA A 260 22.60 5.20 -26.96
CA ALA A 260 22.56 3.78 -26.69
C ALA A 260 21.81 3.03 -27.78
N TRP A 261 20.68 3.58 -28.23
CA TRP A 261 19.88 3.01 -29.32
C TRP A 261 20.64 3.04 -30.66
N SER A 262 21.23 4.17 -31.05
CA SER A 262 21.95 4.32 -32.33
C SER A 262 23.20 3.45 -32.44
N ARG A 263 23.81 3.07 -31.31
CA ARG A 263 24.92 2.10 -31.25
C ARG A 263 24.46 0.64 -31.20
N GLY A 264 23.17 0.36 -31.33
CA GLY A 264 22.62 -0.99 -31.28
C GLY A 264 22.75 -1.65 -29.91
N ARG A 265 22.81 -0.89 -28.82
CA ARG A 265 22.73 -1.49 -27.48
C ARG A 265 21.34 -2.04 -27.25
N LEU A 266 21.23 -3.10 -26.45
CA LEU A 266 19.94 -3.64 -26.06
C LEU A 266 19.14 -2.63 -25.23
N PRO A 267 17.81 -2.60 -25.35
CA PRO A 267 16.96 -1.81 -24.48
C PRO A 267 17.08 -2.29 -23.04
N ARG A 268 16.91 -1.36 -22.10
CA ARG A 268 17.00 -1.62 -20.66
C ARG A 268 15.79 -2.42 -20.17
N THR A 269 14.61 -2.10 -20.70
CA THR A 269 13.34 -2.73 -20.34
C THR A 269 12.23 -2.33 -21.31
N VAL A 270 10.99 -2.75 -21.04
CA VAL A 270 9.77 -2.31 -21.73
C VAL A 270 9.06 -1.23 -20.92
N PHE A 271 8.55 -0.22 -21.62
CA PHE A 271 7.64 0.79 -21.11
C PHE A 271 6.25 0.58 -21.72
N ARG A 272 5.18 0.82 -20.97
CA ARG A 272 3.80 0.81 -21.49
C ARG A 272 3.02 2.02 -21.02
N ARG A 273 2.08 2.43 -21.87
CA ARG A 273 1.06 3.43 -21.57
C ARG A 273 -0.31 2.80 -21.69
N ARG A 274 -1.10 2.86 -20.62
CA ARG A 274 -2.52 2.54 -20.66
C ARG A 274 -3.31 3.84 -20.66
N ARG A 275 -4.28 3.96 -21.56
CA ARG A 275 -5.22 5.08 -21.59
C ARG A 275 -6.61 4.56 -21.32
N THR A 276 -7.22 5.07 -20.27
CA THR A 276 -8.65 4.98 -20.02
C THR A 276 -9.26 6.38 -20.25
N PRO A 277 -10.58 6.51 -20.38
CA PRO A 277 -11.22 7.83 -20.49
C PRO A 277 -10.91 8.78 -19.32
N GLU A 278 -10.56 8.22 -18.15
CA GLU A 278 -10.38 8.97 -16.90
C GLU A 278 -8.91 9.14 -16.50
N HIS A 279 -8.03 8.23 -16.94
CA HIS A 279 -6.64 8.15 -16.48
C HIS A 279 -5.65 7.73 -17.58
N GLN A 280 -4.40 8.17 -17.42
CA GLN A 280 -3.27 7.71 -18.24
C GLN A 280 -2.17 7.20 -17.32
N ASP A 281 -1.87 5.90 -17.42
CA ASP A 281 -0.85 5.25 -16.62
C ASP A 281 0.39 4.96 -17.46
N ASP A 282 1.50 5.61 -17.09
CA ASP A 282 2.82 5.44 -17.68
C ASP A 282 3.65 4.53 -16.76
N THR A 283 4.00 3.33 -17.23
CA THR A 283 4.71 2.33 -16.41
C THR A 283 5.88 1.70 -17.14
N GLU A 284 6.96 1.39 -16.44
CA GLU A 284 8.08 0.60 -16.94
C GLU A 284 8.15 -0.75 -16.23
N PHE A 285 8.61 -1.76 -16.96
CA PHE A 285 8.80 -3.08 -16.42
C PHE A 285 10.10 -3.11 -15.61
N SER A 286 9.98 -3.36 -14.32
CA SER A 286 11.10 -3.37 -13.39
C SER A 286 12.01 -4.59 -13.61
N PRO A 287 13.32 -4.50 -13.31
CA PRO A 287 14.19 -5.67 -13.19
C PRO A 287 13.65 -6.74 -12.22
N HIS A 288 12.72 -6.37 -11.34
CA HIS A 288 12.10 -7.23 -10.34
C HIS A 288 10.77 -7.87 -10.80
N GLY A 289 10.44 -7.82 -12.10
CA GLY A 289 9.34 -8.59 -12.67
C GLY A 289 7.94 -7.98 -12.52
N PHE A 290 7.82 -6.67 -12.29
CA PHE A 290 6.53 -5.98 -12.18
C PHE A 290 6.51 -4.62 -12.89
N TRP A 291 5.33 -4.13 -13.24
CA TRP A 291 5.14 -2.80 -13.82
C TRP A 291 5.11 -1.72 -12.74
N SER A 292 5.91 -0.68 -12.89
CA SER A 292 5.98 0.44 -11.94
C SER A 292 5.82 1.77 -12.64
N VAL A 293 5.18 2.74 -11.97
CA VAL A 293 5.00 4.10 -12.50
C VAL A 293 6.34 4.67 -12.95
N SER A 294 6.39 5.13 -14.20
CA SER A 294 7.60 5.65 -14.81
C SER A 294 7.36 7.04 -15.37
N ARG A 295 8.36 7.92 -15.20
CA ARG A 295 8.40 9.23 -15.86
C ARG A 295 9.14 9.20 -17.19
N ALA A 296 9.54 8.02 -17.69
CA ALA A 296 10.36 7.89 -18.90
C ALA A 296 9.75 8.63 -20.09
N MET A 297 8.43 8.50 -20.31
CA MET A 297 7.75 9.19 -21.40
C MET A 297 7.71 10.71 -21.22
N SER A 298 7.53 11.21 -19.99
CA SER A 298 7.62 12.65 -19.71
C SER A 298 9.05 13.17 -19.92
N ARG A 299 10.07 12.42 -19.50
CA ARG A 299 11.49 12.79 -19.63
C ARG A 299 11.97 12.76 -21.08
N SER A 300 11.52 11.78 -21.86
CA SER A 300 11.83 11.67 -23.30
C SER A 300 11.39 12.88 -24.11
N ARG A 301 10.43 13.66 -23.58
CA ARG A 301 9.85 14.85 -24.23
C ARG A 301 10.27 16.16 -23.58
N ASP A 302 11.01 16.13 -22.47
CA ASP A 302 11.49 17.34 -21.81
C ASP A 302 12.76 17.83 -22.50
N ALA A 303 12.66 18.93 -23.25
CA ALA A 303 13.79 19.54 -23.95
C ALA A 303 14.90 20.08 -23.02
N ARG A 304 14.68 20.06 -21.70
CA ARG A 304 15.66 20.47 -20.68
C ARG A 304 16.44 19.30 -20.09
N ASP A 305 16.09 18.06 -20.42
CA ASP A 305 16.87 16.88 -20.00
C ASP A 305 18.04 16.74 -20.97
N ASP A 306 19.27 16.88 -20.48
CA ASP A 306 20.50 16.83 -21.30
C ASP A 306 20.78 15.41 -21.82
N ASP A 307 20.15 14.38 -21.24
CA ASP A 307 20.30 12.98 -21.66
C ASP A 307 18.96 12.21 -21.51
N PRO A 308 17.96 12.53 -22.35
CA PRO A 308 16.62 11.98 -22.20
C PRO A 308 16.58 10.50 -22.58
N PRO A 309 15.75 9.68 -21.91
CA PRO A 309 15.54 8.29 -22.30
C PRO A 309 14.95 8.22 -23.71
N HIS A 310 15.41 7.24 -24.49
CA HIS A 310 14.92 7.00 -25.84
C HIS A 310 13.90 5.85 -25.85
N LEU A 311 12.75 6.08 -26.48
CA LEU A 311 11.61 5.17 -26.51
C LEU A 311 11.29 4.80 -27.96
N VAL A 312 11.37 3.51 -28.28
CA VAL A 312 10.98 2.99 -29.61
C VAL A 312 9.67 2.24 -29.46
N GLU A 313 8.62 2.66 -30.18
CA GLU A 313 7.31 1.98 -30.13
C GLU A 313 7.45 0.55 -30.68
N ILE A 314 6.88 -0.42 -29.97
CA ILE A 314 6.94 -1.85 -30.31
C ILE A 314 5.56 -2.48 -30.19
N SER A 315 5.35 -3.61 -30.86
CA SER A 315 4.10 -4.37 -30.71
C SER A 315 4.03 -5.05 -29.33
N ALA A 316 2.84 -5.51 -28.93
CA ALA A 316 2.67 -6.30 -27.71
C ALA A 316 3.46 -7.61 -27.76
N GLU A 317 3.50 -8.27 -28.92
CA GLU A 317 4.29 -9.50 -29.13
C GLU A 317 5.81 -9.23 -29.01
N ASP A 318 6.28 -8.10 -29.54
CA ASP A 318 7.68 -7.70 -29.42
C ASP A 318 8.04 -7.31 -27.98
N ALA A 319 7.10 -6.69 -27.26
CA ALA A 319 7.25 -6.39 -25.84
C ALA A 319 7.37 -7.67 -25.00
N GLU A 320 6.51 -8.65 -25.26
CA GLU A 320 6.54 -9.95 -24.60
C GLU A 320 7.87 -10.69 -24.88
N ARG A 321 8.26 -10.77 -26.15
CA ARG A 321 9.55 -11.36 -26.56
C ARG A 321 10.72 -10.65 -25.90
N LEU A 322 10.70 -9.33 -25.84
CA LEU A 322 11.77 -8.55 -25.23
C LEU A 322 11.86 -8.77 -23.71
N LEU A 323 10.72 -8.90 -23.02
CA LEU A 323 10.71 -9.24 -21.60
C LEU A 323 11.20 -10.67 -21.36
N GLN A 324 10.87 -11.61 -22.25
CA GLN A 324 11.41 -12.96 -22.22
C GLN A 324 12.93 -12.97 -22.41
N GLU A 325 13.46 -12.23 -23.38
CA GLU A 325 14.90 -12.14 -23.64
C GLU A 325 15.67 -11.45 -22.49
N LEU A 326 15.13 -10.34 -21.95
CA LEU A 326 15.78 -9.56 -20.92
C LEU A 326 15.65 -10.16 -19.51
N ARG A 327 14.59 -10.92 -19.24
CA ARG A 327 14.19 -11.32 -17.88
C ARG A 327 13.80 -12.79 -17.73
N GLY A 328 13.67 -13.54 -18.83
CA GLY A 328 13.21 -14.94 -18.79
C GLY A 328 11.74 -15.08 -18.39
N LEU A 329 10.93 -14.04 -18.54
CA LEU A 329 9.53 -14.02 -18.13
C LEU A 329 8.59 -14.19 -19.32
N THR A 330 7.45 -14.84 -19.08
CA THR A 330 6.36 -15.03 -20.05
C THR A 330 5.03 -14.61 -19.43
N GLY A 331 4.11 -14.05 -20.23
CA GLY A 331 2.80 -13.56 -19.82
C GLY A 331 2.80 -12.14 -19.24
N ALA A 332 3.89 -11.38 -19.37
CA ALA A 332 4.02 -10.06 -18.74
C ALA A 332 3.24 -8.95 -19.47
N THR A 333 2.88 -9.19 -20.73
CA THR A 333 1.98 -8.35 -21.54
C THR A 333 0.58 -8.95 -21.69
N GLY A 334 0.31 -10.12 -21.09
CA GLY A 334 -1.00 -10.76 -21.10
C GLY A 334 -2.00 -9.94 -20.28
N TRP A 335 -3.14 -9.63 -20.91
CA TRP A 335 -4.28 -8.94 -20.31
C TRP A 335 -5.56 -9.64 -20.71
#